data_AF-A0A5J9VGY2-F1
#
_entry.id   AF-A0A5J9VGY2-F1
#
_cell.length_a   1.000
_cell.length_b   1.000
_cell.length_c   1.000
_cell.angle_alpha   90.00
_cell.angle_beta   90.00
_cell.angle_gamma   90.00
#
_symmetry.space_group_name_H-M   'P 1'
#
loop_
_entity.id
_entity.type
_entity.pdbx_description
1 polymer ?
#
loop_
_entity_poly.entity_id
_entity_poly.type
_entity_poly.pdbx_seq_one_letter_code
_entity_poly.pdbx_strand_id
1 'polypeptide(L)'
;MRYTESGPPRFGGIPYDAMEIFSLKVTELKEVAVRDSLDHKRNVLFDRSKENCQTLTAEDSSLALTGPSRAIALIDPLEFEVELRVLGSRPSEETVFECLIF
;
A
#
# COMPACT_ATOMS: atom_id res chain seq x y z
N MET A 1 -10.90 -4.26 9.29
CA MET A 1 -10.14 -3.03 9.01
C MET A 1 -11.03 -2.08 8.21
N ARG A 2 -10.79 -0.75 8.25
CA ARG A 2 -11.59 0.24 7.50
C ARG A 2 -10.78 0.73 6.30
N TYR A 3 -11.17 0.30 5.10
CA TYR A 3 -10.59 0.74 3.83
C TYR A 3 -11.33 1.97 3.29
N THR A 4 -10.66 2.73 2.42
CA THR A 4 -11.33 3.81 1.70
C THR A 4 -11.90 3.29 0.37
N GLU A 5 -13.22 3.34 0.21
CA GLU A 5 -13.91 2.96 -1.03
C GLU A 5 -14.50 4.18 -1.78
N SER A 6 -14.37 5.39 -1.22
CA SER A 6 -14.95 6.61 -1.78
C SER A 6 -13.88 7.51 -2.39
N GLY A 7 -14.27 8.29 -3.41
CA GLY A 7 -13.43 9.37 -3.95
C GLY A 7 -13.01 10.41 -2.89
N PRO A 8 -12.10 11.33 -3.24
CA PRO A 8 -11.51 12.27 -2.28
C PRO A 8 -12.61 13.04 -1.54
N PRO A 9 -12.55 13.15 -0.20
CA PRO A 9 -13.48 13.96 0.57
C PRO A 9 -13.44 15.41 0.09
N ARG A 10 -14.62 15.99 -0.16
CA ARG A 10 -14.75 17.38 -0.57
C ARG A 10 -14.59 18.30 0.66
N PHE A 11 -13.35 18.60 1.01
CA PHE A 11 -13.04 19.62 2.03
C PHE A 11 -13.20 21.03 1.45
N GLY A 12 -14.43 21.54 1.44
CA GLY A 12 -14.72 22.99 1.44
C GLY A 12 -14.02 23.90 0.41
N GLY A 13 -13.49 23.37 -0.70
CA GLY A 13 -12.75 24.14 -1.69
C GLY A 13 -11.31 24.51 -1.31
N ILE A 14 -10.73 23.91 -0.27
CA ILE A 14 -9.30 24.10 0.05
C ILE A 14 -8.48 23.31 -0.98
N PRO A 15 -7.62 23.95 -1.79
CA PRO A 15 -6.73 23.23 -2.69
C PRO A 15 -5.63 22.53 -1.89
N TYR A 16 -5.31 21.30 -2.29
CA TYR A 16 -4.20 20.54 -1.76
C TYR A 16 -3.54 19.76 -2.89
N ASP A 17 -2.25 19.50 -2.74
CA ASP A 17 -1.52 18.65 -3.68
C ASP A 17 -1.95 17.19 -3.49
N ALA A 18 -1.97 16.45 -4.59
CA ALA A 18 -2.29 15.03 -4.60
C ALA A 18 -1.12 14.22 -5.16
N MET A 19 -0.89 13.04 -4.59
CA MET A 19 0.11 12.10 -5.04
C MET A 19 -0.54 10.90 -5.73
N GLU A 20 0.01 10.54 -6.88
CA GLU A 20 -0.26 9.28 -7.57
C GLU A 20 0.97 8.40 -7.51
N ILE A 21 0.78 7.14 -7.10
CA ILE A 21 1.86 6.16 -7.03
C ILE A 21 1.68 5.23 -8.21
N PHE A 22 2.65 5.23 -9.11
CA PHE A 22 2.63 4.38 -10.31
C PHE A 22 3.35 3.04 -10.11
N SER A 23 4.35 3.02 -9.25
CA SER A 23 5.18 1.83 -9.03
C SER A 23 5.80 1.81 -7.64
N LEU A 24 5.88 0.63 -7.04
CA LEU A 24 6.60 0.37 -5.80
C LEU A 24 7.58 -0.78 -6.03
N LYS A 25 8.85 -0.58 -5.73
CA LYS A 25 9.89 -1.62 -5.82
C LYS A 25 10.17 -2.17 -4.43
N VAL A 26 10.06 -3.48 -4.28
CA VAL A 26 10.22 -4.20 -3.00
C VAL A 26 10.78 -5.59 -3.23
N THR A 27 11.17 -6.28 -2.16
CA THR A 27 11.78 -7.61 -2.24
C THR A 27 10.77 -8.72 -1.98
N GLU A 28 9.94 -8.65 -0.93
CA GLU A 28 8.93 -9.68 -0.62
C GLU A 28 7.74 -9.11 0.18
N LEU A 29 6.54 -8.98 -0.42
CA LEU A 29 5.40 -8.30 0.21
C LEU A 29 4.08 -9.05 0.13
N LYS A 30 3.19 -8.77 1.08
CA LYS A 30 1.76 -9.13 0.99
C LYS A 30 0.86 -7.91 0.80
N GLU A 31 1.05 -6.86 1.61
CA GLU A 31 0.19 -5.68 1.57
C GLU A 31 1.02 -4.39 1.65
N VAL A 32 0.67 -3.39 0.84
CA VAL A 32 1.11 -2.01 1.00
C VAL A 32 -0.11 -1.11 1.06
N ALA A 33 -0.15 -0.25 2.06
CA ALA A 33 -1.15 0.80 2.18
C ALA A 33 -0.49 2.13 2.51
N VAL A 34 -1.21 3.21 2.24
CA VAL A 34 -0.83 4.56 2.65
C VAL A 34 -1.98 5.18 3.42
N ARG A 35 -1.67 5.96 4.45
CA ARG A 35 -2.61 6.85 5.12
C ARG A 35 -2.23 8.28 4.84
N ASP A 36 -3.23 9.07 4.45
CA ASP A 36 -3.15 10.51 4.49
C ASP A 36 -4.06 11.07 5.59
N SER A 37 -4.02 12.38 5.78
CA SER A 37 -4.79 13.05 6.82
C SER A 37 -6.25 13.32 6.45
N LEU A 38 -6.74 12.92 5.26
CA LEU A 38 -8.13 13.18 4.89
C LEU A 38 -9.12 12.33 5.69
N ASP A 39 -8.80 11.06 5.90
CA ASP A 39 -9.62 10.14 6.68
C ASP A 39 -8.82 9.23 7.62
N HIS A 40 -7.48 9.31 7.59
CA HIS A 40 -6.55 8.42 8.30
C HIS A 40 -6.85 6.94 8.10
N LYS A 41 -7.56 6.56 7.03
CA LYS A 41 -7.83 5.16 6.69
C LYS A 41 -6.75 4.63 5.77
N ARG A 42 -6.61 3.29 5.74
CA ARG A 42 -5.73 2.62 4.79
C ARG A 42 -6.28 2.79 3.38
N ASN A 43 -5.52 3.49 2.54
CA ASN A 43 -5.66 3.44 1.10
C ASN A 43 -4.71 2.37 0.57
N VAL A 44 -5.25 1.19 0.28
CA VAL A 44 -4.46 0.03 -0.13
C VAL A 44 -3.90 0.26 -1.53
N LEU A 45 -2.59 0.15 -1.66
CA LEU A 45 -1.86 0.28 -2.92
C LEU A 45 -1.63 -1.09 -3.55
N PHE A 46 -1.38 -2.09 -2.71
CA PHE A 46 -1.16 -3.47 -3.12
C PHE A 46 -1.75 -4.40 -2.07
N ASP A 47 -2.60 -5.33 -2.49
CA ASP A 47 -3.07 -6.46 -1.70
C ASP A 47 -3.35 -7.63 -2.64
N ARG A 48 -2.67 -8.75 -2.43
CA ARG A 48 -2.82 -9.97 -3.21
C ARG A 48 -2.91 -11.16 -2.26
N SER A 49 -3.83 -12.08 -2.55
CA SER A 49 -3.96 -13.31 -1.79
C SER A 49 -2.79 -14.26 -2.06
N LYS A 50 -2.61 -15.25 -1.18
CA LYS A 50 -1.53 -16.25 -1.28
C LYS A 50 -1.62 -17.09 -2.56
N GLU A 51 -2.83 -17.29 -3.06
CA GLU A 51 -3.13 -18.05 -4.27
C GLU A 51 -2.87 -17.23 -5.54
N ASN A 52 -2.74 -15.90 -5.41
CA ASN A 52 -2.54 -14.97 -6.51
C ASN A 52 -1.36 -14.01 -6.26
N CYS A 53 -0.30 -14.52 -5.62
CA CYS A 53 0.92 -13.77 -5.34
C CYS A 53 1.59 -13.29 -6.64
N GLN A 54 2.28 -12.15 -6.54
CA GLN A 54 3.25 -11.74 -7.56
C GLN A 54 4.63 -12.26 -7.18
N THR A 55 5.34 -12.88 -8.12
CA THR A 55 6.74 -13.26 -7.94
C THR A 55 7.62 -12.09 -8.34
N LEU A 56 8.53 -11.67 -7.46
CA LEU A 56 9.50 -10.61 -7.72
C LEU A 56 10.85 -11.23 -8.04
N THR A 57 11.54 -10.66 -9.03
CA THR A 57 12.90 -11.06 -9.43
C THR A 57 13.83 -9.85 -9.41
N ALA A 58 15.13 -10.08 -9.54
CA ALA A 58 16.09 -8.97 -9.63
C ALA A 58 15.84 -8.08 -10.88
N GLU A 59 15.34 -8.68 -11.97
CA GLU A 59 15.02 -8.00 -13.23
C GLU A 59 13.65 -7.31 -13.16
N ASP A 60 12.67 -7.95 -12.51
CA ASP A 60 11.31 -7.42 -12.31
C ASP A 60 10.95 -7.38 -10.82
N SER A 61 11.32 -6.27 -10.20
CA SER A 61 11.22 -6.04 -8.75
C SER A 61 10.08 -5.10 -8.36
N SER A 62 9.22 -4.73 -9.31
CA SER A 62 8.15 -3.76 -9.11
C SER A 62 6.83 -4.46 -8.85
N LEU A 63 6.06 -3.99 -7.88
CA LEU A 63 4.70 -4.47 -7.64
C LEU A 63 3.73 -3.92 -8.68
N ALA A 64 2.88 -4.81 -9.17
CA ALA A 64 1.66 -4.45 -9.89
C ALA A 64 0.61 -3.99 -8.88
N LEU A 65 0.45 -2.67 -8.75
CA LEU A 65 -0.48 -2.06 -7.80
C LEU A 65 -1.92 -2.49 -8.08
N THR A 66 -2.69 -2.71 -7.01
CA THR A 66 -4.12 -3.03 -7.07
C THR A 66 -5.01 -1.85 -6.69
N GLY A 67 -4.40 -0.79 -6.15
CA GLY A 67 -5.03 0.52 -5.91
C GLY A 67 -4.15 1.67 -6.41
N PRO A 68 -4.28 2.89 -5.85
CA PRO A 68 -5.14 3.27 -4.73
C PRO A 68 -6.62 3.41 -5.12
N SER A 69 -7.52 3.22 -4.15
CA SER A 69 -8.96 3.44 -4.35
C SER A 69 -9.32 4.93 -4.55
N ARG A 70 -8.44 5.84 -4.10
CA ARG A 70 -8.57 7.29 -4.28
C ARG A 70 -7.20 7.98 -4.34
N ALA A 71 -7.18 9.22 -4.83
CA ALA A 71 -5.99 10.07 -4.74
C ALA A 71 -5.54 10.25 -3.29
N ILE A 72 -4.22 10.30 -3.07
CA ILE A 72 -3.58 10.50 -1.76
C ILE A 72 -3.35 12.00 -1.58
N ALA A 73 -3.84 12.58 -0.50
CA ALA A 73 -3.65 14.01 -0.24
C ALA A 73 -2.33 14.30 0.49
N LEU A 74 -1.61 15.31 0.01
CA LEU A 74 -0.36 15.78 0.58
C LEU A 74 -0.60 17.02 1.46
N ILE A 75 -1.40 16.85 2.51
CA ILE A 75 -1.69 17.92 3.49
C ILE A 75 -0.75 17.81 4.69
N ASP A 76 -0.62 16.60 5.23
CA ASP A 76 0.27 16.24 6.34
C ASP A 76 1.22 15.11 5.90
N PRO A 77 2.28 14.80 6.67
CA PRO A 77 3.14 13.66 6.40
C PRO A 77 2.33 12.37 6.20
N LEU A 78 2.68 11.62 5.16
CA LEU A 78 2.03 10.36 4.84
C LEU A 78 2.60 9.25 5.71
N GLU A 79 1.74 8.32 6.10
CA GLU A 79 2.17 7.09 6.78
C GLU A 79 2.03 5.94 5.78
N PHE A 80 3.17 5.37 5.36
CA PHE A 80 3.17 4.15 4.56
C PHE A 80 3.22 2.95 5.47
N GLU A 81 2.26 2.05 5.29
CA GLU A 81 2.19 0.78 6.00
C GLU A 81 2.55 -0.35 5.05
N VAL A 82 3.49 -1.19 5.49
CA VAL A 82 4.05 -2.25 4.67
C VAL A 82 4.02 -3.55 5.46
N GLU A 83 3.21 -4.52 5.02
CA GLU A 83 3.19 -5.89 5.56
C GLU A 83 3.97 -6.82 4.61
N LEU A 84 5.13 -7.27 5.05
CA LEU A 84 5.96 -8.26 4.37
C LEU A 84 5.60 -9.65 4.88
N ARG A 85 5.43 -10.60 3.95
CA ARG A 85 5.37 -12.01 4.29
C ARG A 85 6.44 -12.76 3.54
N VAL A 86 7.38 -13.27 4.31
CA VAL A 86 8.45 -14.13 3.81
C VAL A 86 7.93 -15.55 3.85
N LEU A 87 7.76 -16.16 2.68
CA LEU A 87 7.38 -17.57 2.57
C LEU A 87 8.67 -18.40 2.51
N GLY A 88 8.94 -19.18 3.57
CA GLY A 88 10.00 -20.17 3.53
C GLY A 88 9.67 -21.36 2.61
N SER A 89 10.57 -22.34 2.56
CA SER A 89 10.40 -23.52 1.69
C SER A 89 9.22 -24.41 2.13
N ARG A 90 8.75 -24.22 3.35
CA ARG A 90 7.61 -24.93 3.95
C ARG A 90 6.59 -23.93 4.48
N PRO A 91 5.28 -24.26 4.48
CA PRO A 91 4.25 -23.39 5.06
C PRO A 91 4.48 -23.01 6.53
N SER A 92 5.20 -23.85 7.28
CA SER A 92 5.57 -23.60 8.68
C SER A 92 6.66 -22.53 8.87
N GLU A 93 7.28 -22.07 7.79
CA GLU A 93 8.37 -21.09 7.80
C GLU A 93 7.89 -19.69 7.35
N GLU A 94 6.57 -19.47 7.27
CA GLU A 94 6.00 -18.15 6.96
C GLU A 94 6.26 -17.17 8.11
N THR A 95 6.93 -16.06 7.81
CA THR A 95 7.18 -14.97 8.78
C THR A 95 6.55 -13.69 8.29
N VAL A 96 5.85 -12.98 9.19
CA VAL A 96 5.22 -11.69 8.90
C VAL A 96 6.04 -10.57 9.54
N PHE A 97 6.33 -9.53 8.76
CA PHE A 97 6.95 -8.29 9.25
C PHE A 97 6.05 -7.12 8.90
N GLU A 98 5.90 -6.18 9.84
CA GLU A 98 5.18 -4.93 9.62
C GLU A 98 6.16 -3.77 9.77
N CYS A 99 6.11 -2.82 8.84
CA CYS A 99 6.93 -1.62 8.87
C CYS A 99 6.07 -0.39 8.59
N LEU A 100 6.32 0.67 9.35
CA LEU A 100 5.76 2.01 9.12
C LEU A 100 6.89 2.92 8.63
N ILE A 101 6.64 3.62 7.53
CA ILE A 101 7.57 4.59 6.95
C ILE A 101 6.88 5.96 7.03
N PHE A 102 7.59 6.94 7.61
CA PHE A 102 7.18 8.33 7.82
C PHE A 102 7.97 9.27 6.92
#